data_AF-A0A1G2F8L2-F1
#
_entry.id   AF-A0A1G2F8L2-F1
#
_cell.length_a   1.000
_cell.length_b   1.000
_cell.length_c   1.000
_cell.angle_alpha   90.00
_cell.angle_beta   90.00
_cell.angle_gamma   90.00
#
_symmetry.space_group_name_H-M   'P 1'
#
loop_
_entity.id
_entity.type
_entity.pdbx_description
1 polymer ?
#
loop_
_entity_poly.entity_id
_entity_poly.type
_entity_poly.pdbx_seq_one_letter_code
_entity_poly.pdbx_strand_id
1 'polypeptide(L)'
;MRKIKYLGAILAAQILPAVALAQTGTLPSVTLTRGGILDLLNTILTWFAAIIFIVGIFVILYAAFLYMTAAGDEEKIGKAKRAFIYGLVGVGVAILAFGIWELVASFLQA
;
A
#
# COMPACT_ATOMS: atom_id res chain seq x y z
N MET A 1 13.83 7.71 51.08
CA MET A 1 14.09 8.39 49.78
C MET A 1 14.69 7.51 48.68
N ARG A 2 15.42 6.41 48.95
CA ARG A 2 16.05 5.57 47.89
C ARG A 2 15.04 4.88 46.95
N LYS A 3 13.87 4.48 47.44
CA LYS A 3 12.81 3.78 46.65
C LYS A 3 12.12 4.66 45.59
N ILE A 4 12.10 5.98 45.80
CA ILE A 4 11.54 6.96 44.85
C ILE A 4 12.39 7.04 43.56
N LYS A 5 13.72 6.88 43.69
CA LYS A 5 14.64 6.91 42.53
C LYS A 5 14.46 5.69 41.63
N TYR A 6 14.17 4.52 42.21
CA TYR A 6 13.92 3.30 41.45
C TYR A 6 12.54 3.31 40.76
N LEU A 7 11.53 3.95 41.37
CA LEU A 7 10.21 4.15 40.73
C LEU A 7 10.30 5.07 39.51
N GLY A 8 11.09 6.15 39.57
CA GLY A 8 11.34 7.02 38.42
C GLY A 8 12.07 6.31 37.27
N ALA A 9 12.98 5.39 37.58
CA ALA A 9 13.71 4.61 36.58
C ALA A 9 12.83 3.57 35.86
N ILE A 10 11.87 2.94 36.57
CA ILE A 10 10.91 1.99 35.97
C ILE A 10 9.97 2.73 35.02
N LEU A 11 9.52 3.94 35.38
CA LEU A 11 8.67 4.77 34.52
C LEU A 11 9.37 5.17 33.22
N ALA A 12 10.66 5.51 33.28
CA ALA A 12 11.46 5.84 32.11
C ALA A 12 11.71 4.63 31.20
N ALA A 13 11.84 3.42 31.75
CA ALA A 13 12.03 2.19 30.97
C ALA A 13 10.80 1.83 30.11
N GLN A 14 9.60 2.26 30.50
CA GLN A 14 8.37 2.05 29.72
C GLN A 14 8.21 3.00 28.52
N ILE A 15 9.02 4.06 28.45
CA ILE A 15 8.97 5.06 27.36
C ILE A 15 9.96 4.69 26.23
N LEU A 16 11.00 3.88 26.54
CA LEU A 16 11.95 3.35 25.57
C LEU A 16 11.29 2.61 24.37
N PRO A 17 10.29 1.73 24.55
CA PRO A 17 9.62 1.10 23.41
C PRO A 17 8.85 2.11 22.55
N ALA A 18 8.30 3.18 23.13
CA ALA A 18 7.61 4.21 22.36
C ALA A 18 8.57 5.03 21.47
N VAL A 19 9.78 5.31 21.95
CA VAL A 19 10.82 5.99 21.16
C VAL A 19 11.39 5.07 20.08
N ALA A 20 11.52 3.76 20.36
CA ALA A 20 11.92 2.77 19.35
C ALA A 20 10.88 2.65 18.23
N LEU A 21 9.58 2.71 18.54
CA LEU A 21 8.51 2.73 17.54
C LEU A 21 8.49 4.05 16.73
N ALA A 22 8.89 5.18 17.34
CA ALA A 22 8.95 6.48 16.66
C ALA A 22 10.09 6.59 15.63
N GLN A 23 11.17 5.80 15.77
CA GLN A 23 12.30 5.78 14.82
C GLN A 23 12.08 4.89 13.60
N THR A 24 10.94 4.19 13.49
CA THR A 24 10.66 3.32 12.34
C THR A 24 10.18 4.06 11.10
N GLY A 25 10.04 5.38 11.16
CA GLY A 25 9.81 6.22 9.99
C GLY A 25 11.12 6.50 9.25
N THR A 26 11.63 5.54 8.49
CA THR A 26 12.64 5.83 7.45
C THR A 26 12.00 6.74 6.42
N LEU A 27 12.12 8.06 6.60
CA LEU A 27 11.92 9.00 5.51
C LEU A 27 12.94 8.64 4.42
N PRO A 28 12.52 8.40 3.18
CA PRO A 28 13.47 8.06 2.11
C PRO A 28 14.44 9.22 1.96
N SER A 29 15.70 8.99 2.33
CA SER A 29 16.77 9.96 2.19
C SER A 29 17.12 10.04 0.72
N VAL A 30 16.55 11.03 0.03
CA VAL A 30 16.83 11.32 -1.38
C VAL A 30 18.27 11.81 -1.50
N THR A 31 19.19 10.85 -1.61
CA THR A 31 20.61 11.11 -1.87
C THR A 31 20.77 11.18 -3.39
N LEU A 32 21.27 12.28 -3.94
CA LEU A 32 21.42 12.51 -5.39
C LEU A 32 22.56 11.69 -6.04
N THR A 33 22.65 10.41 -5.68
CA THR A 33 23.52 9.38 -6.26
C THR A 33 22.65 8.47 -7.13
N ARG A 34 23.21 7.71 -8.08
CA ARG A 34 22.48 6.75 -8.96
C ARG A 34 21.43 5.90 -8.22
N GLY A 35 21.71 5.52 -6.96
CA GLY A 35 20.77 4.78 -6.10
C GLY A 35 19.55 5.59 -5.61
N GLY A 36 19.65 6.89 -5.35
CA GLY A 36 18.52 7.67 -4.83
C GLY A 36 17.47 8.02 -5.89
N ILE A 37 17.83 8.04 -7.17
CA ILE A 37 16.85 8.17 -8.27
C ILE A 37 16.02 6.89 -8.38
N LEU A 38 16.65 5.73 -8.19
CA LEU A 38 15.94 4.44 -8.14
C LEU A 38 15.03 4.35 -6.91
N ASP A 39 15.47 4.88 -5.77
CA ASP A 39 14.69 4.88 -4.53
C ASP A 39 13.47 5.83 -4.61
N LEU A 40 13.66 6.99 -5.24
CA LEU A 40 12.55 7.90 -5.59
C LEU A 40 11.55 7.22 -6.51
N LEU A 41 12.02 6.53 -7.56
CA LEU A 41 11.15 5.86 -8.51
C LEU A 41 10.38 4.70 -7.86
N ASN A 42 11.06 3.92 -7.01
CA ASN A 42 10.44 2.85 -6.24
C ASN A 42 9.38 3.40 -5.26
N THR A 43 9.67 4.51 -4.61
CA THR A 43 8.71 5.21 -3.73
C THR A 43 7.47 5.62 -4.53
N ILE A 44 7.65 6.32 -5.66
CA ILE A 44 6.53 6.77 -6.51
C ILE A 44 5.71 5.58 -6.98
N LEU A 45 6.34 4.49 -7.41
CA LEU A 45 5.64 3.29 -7.87
C LEU A 45 4.89 2.57 -6.76
N THR A 46 5.46 2.52 -5.56
CA THR A 46 4.79 1.95 -4.38
C THR A 46 3.53 2.74 -4.05
N TRP A 47 3.62 4.08 -4.05
CA TRP A 47 2.45 4.95 -3.86
C TRP A 47 1.41 4.78 -4.98
N PHE A 48 1.85 4.70 -6.24
CA PHE A 48 0.95 4.49 -7.37
C PHE A 48 0.22 3.15 -7.28
N ALA A 49 0.94 2.09 -6.92
CA ALA A 49 0.34 0.78 -6.73
C ALA A 49 -0.66 0.76 -5.56
N ALA A 50 -0.34 1.43 -4.44
CA ALA A 50 -1.27 1.57 -3.32
C ALA A 50 -2.58 2.24 -3.75
N ILE A 51 -2.51 3.29 -4.58
CA ILE A 51 -3.70 3.96 -5.13
C ILE A 51 -4.50 2.99 -6.02
N ILE A 52 -3.84 2.22 -6.89
CA ILE A 52 -4.51 1.24 -7.75
C ILE A 52 -5.25 0.19 -6.91
N PHE A 53 -4.63 -0.33 -5.85
CA PHE A 53 -5.29 -1.30 -4.97
C PHE A 53 -6.53 -0.72 -4.29
N ILE A 54 -6.44 0.51 -3.77
CA ILE A 54 -7.58 1.22 -3.17
C ILE A 54 -8.72 1.36 -4.19
N VAL A 55 -8.41 1.84 -5.39
CA VAL A 55 -9.40 1.99 -6.48
C VAL A 55 -10.00 0.64 -6.86
N GLY A 56 -9.18 -0.41 -6.97
CA GLY A 56 -9.64 -1.77 -7.29
C GLY A 56 -10.66 -2.28 -6.28
N ILE A 57 -10.43 -2.06 -4.98
CA ILE A 57 -11.38 -2.41 -3.92
C ILE A 57 -12.70 -1.66 -4.11
N PHE A 58 -12.66 -0.35 -4.38
CA PHE A 58 -13.87 0.44 -4.61
C PHE A 58 -14.67 -0.04 -5.83
N VAL A 59 -14.01 -0.41 -6.93
CA VAL A 59 -14.68 -0.93 -8.13
C VAL A 59 -15.35 -2.27 -7.86
N ILE A 60 -14.69 -3.17 -7.12
CA ILE A 60 -15.27 -4.47 -6.76
C ILE A 60 -16.48 -4.28 -5.85
N LEU A 61 -16.38 -3.38 -4.86
CA LEU A 61 -17.51 -3.05 -3.99
C LEU A 61 -18.67 -2.44 -4.78
N TYR A 62 -18.39 -1.49 -5.68
CA TYR A 62 -19.41 -0.90 -6.54
C TYR A 62 -20.12 -1.97 -7.40
N ALA A 63 -19.38 -2.90 -7.99
CA ALA A 63 -19.94 -4.01 -8.74
C ALA A 63 -20.82 -4.92 -7.86
N ALA A 64 -20.42 -5.18 -6.61
CA ALA A 64 -21.20 -5.96 -5.65
C ALA A 64 -22.52 -5.26 -5.28
N PHE A 65 -22.50 -3.96 -5.01
CA PHE A 65 -23.71 -3.18 -4.75
C PHE A 65 -24.63 -3.14 -5.96
N LEU A 66 -24.09 -2.98 -7.17
CA LEU A 66 -24.87 -2.99 -8.40
C LEU A 66 -25.53 -4.35 -8.64
N TYR A 67 -24.84 -5.45 -8.32
CA TYR A 67 -25.40 -6.80 -8.41
C TYR A 67 -26.52 -7.02 -7.38
N MET A 68 -26.30 -6.63 -6.13
CA MET A 68 -27.26 -6.81 -5.04
C MET A 68 -28.54 -5.98 -5.24
N THR A 69 -28.41 -4.78 -5.80
CA THR A 69 -29.55 -3.88 -6.07
C THR A 69 -30.24 -4.14 -7.42
N ALA A 70 -29.76 -5.09 -8.22
CA ALA A 70 -30.32 -5.37 -9.53
C ALA A 70 -31.73 -6.00 -9.47
N ALA A 71 -32.10 -6.64 -8.36
CA ALA A 71 -33.45 -7.19 -8.13
C ALA A 71 -34.03 -8.03 -9.28
N GLY A 72 -33.18 -8.71 -10.07
CA GLY A 72 -33.60 -9.54 -11.21
C GLY A 72 -33.63 -8.82 -12.57
N ASP A 73 -33.29 -7.53 -12.63
CA ASP A 73 -33.12 -6.79 -13.88
C ASP A 73 -31.84 -7.25 -14.61
N GLU A 74 -32.01 -7.93 -15.75
CA GLU A 74 -30.90 -8.45 -16.55
C GLU A 74 -29.92 -7.37 -17.01
N GLU A 75 -30.38 -6.14 -17.26
CA GLU A 75 -29.51 -5.06 -17.70
C GLU A 75 -28.55 -4.65 -16.57
N LYS A 76 -29.08 -4.53 -15.34
CA LYS A 76 -28.28 -4.18 -14.16
C LYS A 76 -27.34 -5.30 -13.76
N ILE A 77 -27.77 -6.57 -13.85
CA ILE A 77 -26.92 -7.73 -13.64
C ILE A 77 -25.78 -7.74 -14.67
N GLY A 78 -26.08 -7.47 -15.95
CA GLY A 78 -25.09 -7.38 -17.01
C GLY A 78 -24.05 -6.29 -16.74
N LYS A 79 -24.48 -5.10 -16.31
CA LYS A 79 -23.57 -4.01 -15.91
C LYS A 79 -22.70 -4.38 -14.71
N ALA A 80 -23.27 -4.99 -13.67
CA ALA A 80 -22.54 -5.44 -12.49
C ALA A 80 -21.46 -6.46 -12.84
N LYS A 81 -21.81 -7.43 -13.69
CA LYS A 81 -20.87 -8.48 -14.12
C LYS A 81 -19.71 -7.89 -14.93
N ARG A 82 -19.98 -6.95 -15.84
CA ARG A 82 -18.94 -6.23 -16.58
C ARG A 82 -18.04 -5.43 -15.64
N ALA A 83 -18.63 -4.64 -14.74
CA ALA A 83 -17.87 -3.86 -13.76
C ALA A 83 -16.97 -4.75 -12.89
N PHE A 84 -17.46 -5.90 -12.46
CA PHE A 84 -16.68 -6.90 -11.72
C PHE A 84 -15.51 -7.45 -12.53
N ILE A 85 -15.75 -7.85 -13.79
CA ILE A 85 -14.69 -8.36 -14.69
C ILE A 85 -13.63 -7.27 -14.94
N TYR A 86 -14.03 -6.04 -15.23
CA TYR A 86 -13.08 -4.94 -15.44
C TYR A 86 -12.29 -4.62 -14.16
N GLY A 87 -12.91 -4.70 -12.98
CA GLY A 87 -12.21 -4.60 -11.70
C GLY A 87 -11.15 -5.70 -11.55
N LEU A 88 -11.50 -6.95 -11.86
CA LEU A 88 -10.58 -8.08 -11.78
C LEU A 88 -9.43 -7.97 -12.79
N VAL A 89 -9.71 -7.52 -14.01
CA VAL A 89 -8.68 -7.25 -15.03
C VAL A 89 -7.74 -6.14 -14.57
N GLY A 90 -8.26 -5.06 -13.96
CA GLY A 90 -7.45 -3.99 -13.41
C GLY A 90 -6.48 -4.48 -12.32
N VAL A 91 -6.95 -5.32 -11.41
CA VAL A 91 -6.09 -5.97 -10.40
C VAL A 91 -5.06 -6.90 -11.06
N GLY A 92 -5.47 -7.67 -12.07
CA GLY A 92 -4.55 -8.53 -12.82
C GLY A 92 -3.42 -7.76 -13.52
N VAL A 93 -3.75 -6.62 -14.15
CA VAL A 93 -2.76 -5.73 -14.78
C VAL A 93 -1.83 -5.12 -13.72
N ALA A 94 -2.35 -4.76 -12.55
CA ALA A 94 -1.51 -4.25 -11.46
C ALA A 94 -0.46 -5.28 -11.02
N ILE A 95 -0.85 -6.54 -10.87
CA ILE A 95 0.06 -7.65 -10.52
C ILE A 95 1.13 -7.83 -11.60
N LEU A 96 0.75 -7.79 -12.89
CA LEU A 96 1.70 -7.91 -14.00
C LEU A 96 2.70 -6.74 -14.05
N ALA A 97 2.25 -5.52 -13.71
CA ALA A 97 3.11 -4.35 -13.70
C ALA A 97 4.27 -4.46 -12.68
N PHE A 98 4.03 -5.10 -11.53
CA PHE A 98 5.09 -5.34 -10.55
C PHE A 98 6.22 -6.23 -11.08
N GLY A 99 5.87 -7.29 -11.82
CA GLY A 99 6.87 -8.18 -12.42
C GLY A 99 7.76 -7.46 -13.44
N ILE A 100 7.19 -6.55 -14.23
CA ILE A 100 7.96 -5.75 -15.20
C ILE A 100 8.89 -4.77 -14.46
N TRP A 101 8.41 -4.16 -13.36
CA TRP A 101 9.22 -3.24 -12.56
C TRP A 101 10.48 -3.93 -11.99
N GLU A 102 10.35 -5.14 -11.44
CA GLU A 102 11.51 -5.87 -10.90
C GLU A 102 12.57 -6.16 -11.97
N LEU A 103 12.15 -6.49 -13.19
CA LEU A 103 13.06 -6.68 -14.31
C LEU A 103 13.78 -5.37 -14.66
N VAL A 104 13.05 -4.26 -14.77
CA VAL A 104 13.64 -2.94 -15.05
C VAL A 104 14.62 -2.55 -13.94
N ALA A 105 14.25 -2.71 -12.67
CA ALA A 105 15.12 -2.42 -11.54
C ALA A 105 16.40 -3.25 -11.57
N SER A 106 16.31 -4.54 -11.92
CA SER A 106 17.47 -5.42 -12.06
C SER A 106 18.42 -4.97 -13.17
N PHE A 107 17.91 -4.53 -14.32
CA PHE A 107 18.75 -4.01 -15.42
C PHE A 107 19.39 -2.65 -15.10
N LEU A 108 18.75 -1.80 -14.28
CA LEU A 108 19.33 -0.50 -13.90
C LEU A 108 20.38 -0.60 -12.79
N GLN A 109 20.34 -1.66 -11.98
CA GLN A 109 21.32 -1.95 -10.94
C GLN A 109 22.55 -2.73 -11.43
N ALA A 110 22.47 -3.36 -12.61
CA ALA A 110 23.60 -3.89 -13.37
C ALA A 110 24.46 -2.77 -14.00
#